data_AF-A0A8C5LI01-F1
#
_entry.id   AF-A0A8C5LI01-F1
#
_cell.length_a   1.000
_cell.length_b   1.000
_cell.length_c   1.000
_cell.angle_alpha   90.00
_cell.angle_beta   90.00
_cell.angle_gamma   90.00
#
_symmetry.space_group_name_H-M   'P 1'
#
loop_
_entity.id
_entity.type
_entity.pdbx_description
1 polymer ?
#
loop_
_entity_poly.entity_id
_entity_poly.type
_entity_poly.pdbx_seq_one_letter_code
_entity_poly.pdbx_strand_id
1 'polypeptide(L)'
;MYLFGGRCNDNADECLPGIYLFDLGTLTWEQIKTYGSAPKTLHHSVAAVGENIFVFGGCCHGTIVDNLFMFNTVSESWVPIKTSGSVPVARMGHKFAAVGEYIYMFGGLSVDGIYCNDIYMLDTASLTWKCFEVKGEKPSGRTYPSFTAHHDKDIYLFGGLHESNNGTIMLKDDLMKLSLAKMKWKMPLYFGIPPSCRYKHTAFILHNQLFIFGGRNEECDFNDVMGMKLINPSDRQPIMKDILLECGIQGISNGFTPTKIPKVKYHLTIPHLPRISSPVILPEVKVQDQSYTSIHKEAMEKITSALVLLESEFKKIDLEKAKLAHAQSAFQLEKEEFTKQYKAQQQEFQNLLEKHKTQNEAWLKARADENDRERKEICKLREEIFFEQKKLKEEQQIVEKRNQQLISIMQQFKGI
;
A
#
# COMPACT_ATOMS: atom_id res chain seq x y z
N MET A 1 9.29 5.71 -15.54
CA MET A 1 9.34 5.62 -14.06
C MET A 1 10.74 6.03 -13.60
N TYR A 2 10.85 6.88 -12.59
CA TYR A 2 12.15 7.32 -12.07
C TYR A 2 12.48 6.62 -10.77
N LEU A 3 13.73 6.18 -10.62
CA LEU A 3 14.27 5.53 -9.42
C LEU A 3 15.54 6.27 -9.00
N PHE A 4 15.61 6.68 -7.73
CA PHE A 4 16.78 7.36 -7.17
C PHE A 4 16.87 7.11 -5.66
N GLY A 5 18.07 7.27 -5.13
CA GLY A 5 18.34 7.13 -3.71
C GLY A 5 18.17 5.70 -3.18
N GLY A 6 17.84 5.59 -1.89
CA GLY A 6 17.88 4.31 -1.18
C GLY A 6 19.30 3.90 -0.79
N ARG A 7 19.45 2.69 -0.29
CA ARG A 7 20.73 2.16 0.22
C ARG A 7 20.93 0.73 -0.25
N CYS A 8 22.18 0.32 -0.48
CA CYS A 8 22.51 -1.01 -0.98
C CYS A 8 22.44 -2.12 0.09
N ASN A 9 22.57 -1.76 1.36
CA ASN A 9 22.47 -2.69 2.49
C ASN A 9 22.02 -1.94 3.76
N ASP A 10 21.74 -2.68 4.84
CA ASP A 10 21.19 -2.09 6.06
C ASP A 10 22.15 -1.22 6.88
N ASN A 11 23.46 -1.35 6.65
CA ASN A 11 24.50 -0.60 7.33
C ASN A 11 24.99 0.60 6.51
N ALA A 12 24.48 0.78 5.30
CA ALA A 12 24.85 1.90 4.45
C ALA A 12 24.15 3.17 4.93
N ASP A 13 24.96 4.13 5.34
CA ASP A 13 24.54 5.46 5.80
C ASP A 13 24.40 6.46 4.66
N GLU A 14 24.89 6.09 3.47
CA GLU A 14 24.87 6.92 2.27
C GLU A 14 23.73 6.55 1.33
N CYS A 15 23.11 7.59 0.76
CA CYS A 15 22.08 7.47 -0.26
C CYS A 15 22.72 7.19 -1.63
N LEU A 16 22.18 6.22 -2.36
CA LEU A 16 22.70 5.83 -3.68
C LEU A 16 22.64 7.03 -4.66
N PRO A 17 23.75 7.32 -5.37
CA PRO A 17 23.80 8.42 -6.31
C PRO A 17 23.10 8.08 -7.62
N GLY A 18 22.70 9.13 -8.36
CA GLY A 18 22.15 9.02 -9.70
C GLY A 18 20.63 8.81 -9.75
N ILE A 19 20.08 8.96 -10.96
CA ILE A 19 18.69 8.63 -11.26
C ILE A 19 18.69 7.60 -12.39
N TYR A 20 17.84 6.59 -12.23
CA TYR A 20 17.54 5.60 -13.25
C TYR A 20 16.12 5.85 -13.79
N LEU A 21 16.01 5.92 -15.10
CA LEU A 21 14.75 5.98 -15.82
C LEU A 21 14.42 4.58 -16.35
N PHE A 22 13.24 4.08 -15.98
CA PHE A 22 12.64 2.92 -16.62
C PHE A 22 11.61 3.39 -17.64
N ASP A 23 11.89 3.14 -18.92
CA ASP A 23 10.98 3.43 -20.02
C ASP A 23 9.94 2.30 -20.12
N LEU A 24 8.65 2.67 -20.09
CA LEU A 24 7.54 1.70 -20.12
C LEU A 24 7.21 1.19 -21.53
N GLY A 25 7.64 1.88 -22.58
CA GLY A 25 7.47 1.46 -23.97
C GLY A 25 8.52 0.45 -24.40
N THR A 26 9.79 0.67 -24.02
CA THR A 26 10.90 -0.24 -24.34
C THR A 26 11.17 -1.27 -23.24
N LEU A 27 10.65 -1.06 -22.03
CA LEU A 27 10.89 -1.89 -20.84
C LEU A 27 12.37 -1.98 -20.46
N THR A 28 13.11 -0.89 -20.64
CA THR A 28 14.55 -0.81 -20.35
C THR A 28 14.88 0.21 -19.27
N TRP A 29 15.93 -0.08 -18.50
CA TRP A 29 16.53 0.86 -17.57
C TRP A 29 17.67 1.63 -18.24
N GLU A 30 17.70 2.94 -18.01
CA GLU A 30 18.79 3.83 -18.38
C GLU A 30 19.18 4.68 -17.19
N GLN A 31 20.48 4.84 -16.95
CA GLN A 31 20.96 5.84 -15.99
C GLN A 31 21.01 7.19 -16.69
N ILE A 32 20.20 8.13 -16.23
CA ILE A 32 20.14 9.47 -16.83
C ILE A 32 21.17 10.39 -16.19
N LYS A 33 21.75 11.27 -17.00
CA LYS A 33 22.60 12.35 -16.51
C LYS A 33 21.70 13.43 -15.93
N THR A 34 22.02 13.88 -14.71
CA THR A 34 21.23 14.92 -14.03
C THR A 34 22.10 16.09 -13.66
N TYR A 35 21.46 17.25 -13.52
CA TYR A 35 22.11 18.51 -13.20
C TYR A 35 21.64 19.05 -11.85
N GLY A 36 22.38 20.02 -11.29
CA GLY A 36 22.03 20.65 -10.02
C GLY A 36 22.39 19.81 -8.80
N SER A 37 21.66 20.01 -7.70
CA SER A 37 21.99 19.41 -6.38
C SER A 37 20.94 18.40 -5.94
N ALA A 38 21.24 17.12 -6.17
CA ALA A 38 20.37 16.01 -5.77
C ALA A 38 20.33 15.85 -4.23
N PRO A 39 19.17 15.46 -3.66
CA PRO A 39 19.08 15.10 -2.25
C PRO A 39 19.88 13.82 -1.97
N LYS A 40 20.57 13.79 -0.83
CA LYS A 40 21.34 12.63 -0.33
C LYS A 40 20.67 11.97 0.86
N THR A 41 19.34 12.04 0.95
CA THR A 41 18.59 11.59 2.13
C THR A 41 18.05 10.17 1.95
N LEU A 42 18.01 9.41 3.03
CA LEU A 42 17.29 8.14 3.15
C LEU A 42 15.93 8.37 3.81
N HIS A 43 15.00 7.43 3.64
CA HIS A 43 13.68 7.46 4.31
C HIS A 43 12.87 8.75 4.06
N HIS A 44 13.14 9.46 2.97
CA HIS A 44 12.39 10.62 2.49
C HIS A 44 11.03 10.20 1.90
N SER A 45 10.15 11.17 1.68
CA SER A 45 8.95 10.96 0.86
C SER A 45 9.13 11.55 -0.52
N VAL A 46 8.45 10.94 -1.50
CA VAL A 46 8.44 11.37 -2.90
C VAL A 46 7.01 11.49 -3.39
N ALA A 47 6.74 12.52 -4.20
CA ALA A 47 5.51 12.65 -4.96
C ALA A 47 5.78 13.31 -6.31
N ALA A 48 5.14 12.81 -7.36
CA ALA A 48 5.18 13.41 -8.69
C ALA A 48 3.91 14.25 -8.92
N VAL A 49 4.08 15.49 -9.38
CA VAL A 49 3.00 16.41 -9.74
C VAL A 49 3.40 17.11 -11.05
N GLY A 50 2.63 16.86 -12.11
CA GLY A 50 2.98 17.30 -13.46
C GLY A 50 4.35 16.76 -13.89
N GLU A 51 5.23 17.66 -14.33
CA GLU A 51 6.61 17.36 -14.76
C GLU A 51 7.64 17.46 -13.63
N ASN A 52 7.18 17.55 -12.38
CA ASN A 52 8.04 17.76 -11.22
C ASN A 52 7.91 16.61 -10.22
N ILE A 53 9.05 16.15 -9.71
CA ILE A 53 9.14 15.18 -8.62
C ILE A 53 9.64 15.90 -7.38
N PHE A 54 8.84 15.90 -6.32
CA PHE A 54 9.14 16.55 -5.05
C PHE A 54 9.65 15.52 -4.04
N VAL A 55 10.73 15.87 -3.34
CA VAL A 55 11.39 15.03 -2.33
C VAL A 55 11.56 15.84 -1.06
N PHE A 56 11.03 15.34 0.06
CA PHE A 56 11.07 16.06 1.33
C PHE A 56 11.63 15.21 2.46
N GLY A 57 12.44 15.87 3.29
CA GLY A 57 12.95 15.34 4.55
C GLY A 57 13.75 14.06 4.42
N GLY A 58 13.56 13.15 5.37
CA GLY A 58 14.38 11.94 5.52
C GLY A 58 15.56 12.17 6.44
N CYS A 59 16.59 11.34 6.32
CA CYS A 59 17.83 11.48 7.09
C CYS A 59 19.06 11.51 6.18
N CYS A 60 20.03 12.35 6.49
CA CYS A 60 21.32 12.45 5.81
C CYS A 60 22.42 12.24 6.84
N HIS A 61 23.21 11.16 6.71
CA HIS A 61 24.26 10.79 7.68
C HIS A 61 23.74 10.80 9.14
N GLY A 62 22.59 10.15 9.38
CA GLY A 62 21.94 10.10 10.68
C GLY A 62 21.18 11.36 11.11
N THR A 63 21.37 12.50 10.44
CA THR A 63 20.67 13.75 10.76
C THR A 63 19.33 13.81 10.05
N ILE A 64 18.24 13.95 10.80
CA ILE A 64 16.89 14.14 10.24
C ILE A 64 16.79 15.57 9.67
N VAL A 65 16.32 15.70 8.43
CA VAL A 65 16.24 16.99 7.71
C VAL A 65 14.82 17.33 7.28
N ASP A 66 14.60 18.59 6.89
CA ASP A 66 13.32 19.17 6.42
C ASP A 66 13.43 19.84 5.04
N ASN A 67 14.53 19.63 4.32
CA ASN A 67 14.71 20.27 3.01
C ASN A 67 13.74 19.67 1.98
N LEU A 68 13.17 20.55 1.15
CA LEU A 68 12.42 20.17 -0.05
C LEU A 68 13.32 20.30 -1.28
N PHE A 69 13.38 19.25 -2.08
CA PHE A 69 14.03 19.23 -3.39
C PHE A 69 12.98 18.97 -4.47
N MET A 70 13.20 19.55 -5.63
CA MET A 70 12.39 19.31 -6.82
C MET A 70 13.30 18.84 -7.96
N PHE A 71 12.92 17.75 -8.60
CA PHE A 71 13.51 17.30 -9.86
C PHE A 71 12.51 17.59 -10.97
N ASN A 72 12.90 18.43 -11.93
CA ASN A 72 12.11 18.64 -13.13
C ASN A 72 12.47 17.59 -14.18
N THR A 73 11.48 16.86 -14.68
CA THR A 73 11.69 15.73 -15.61
C THR A 73 11.97 16.17 -17.04
N VAL A 74 11.76 17.44 -17.40
CA VAL A 74 12.04 17.98 -18.74
C VAL A 74 13.46 18.53 -18.82
N SER A 75 13.89 19.28 -17.82
CA SER A 75 15.26 19.82 -17.74
C SER A 75 16.27 18.87 -17.06
N GLU A 76 15.79 17.75 -16.51
CA GLU A 76 16.58 16.73 -15.81
C GLU A 76 17.46 17.33 -14.68
N SER A 77 16.94 18.34 -14.00
CA SER A 77 17.69 19.14 -13.04
C SER A 77 17.05 19.12 -11.65
N TRP A 78 17.89 18.94 -10.64
CA TRP A 78 17.55 19.09 -9.23
C TRP A 78 17.71 20.53 -8.75
N VAL A 79 16.69 21.01 -8.05
CA VAL A 79 16.70 22.34 -7.43
C VAL A 79 16.27 22.22 -5.96
N PRO A 80 17.05 22.74 -5.00
CA PRO A 80 16.59 22.91 -3.64
C PRO A 80 15.52 24.01 -3.60
N ILE A 81 14.36 23.70 -3.02
CA ILE A 81 13.20 24.58 -3.01
C ILE A 81 13.05 25.23 -1.64
N LYS A 82 13.01 26.56 -1.63
CA LYS A 82 12.57 27.33 -0.46
C LYS A 82 11.05 27.33 -0.43
N THR A 83 10.50 26.95 0.72
CA THR A 83 9.05 26.95 0.95
C THR A 83 8.68 27.97 2.01
N SER A 84 7.40 28.32 2.06
CA SER A 84 6.85 29.27 3.04
C SER A 84 5.60 28.71 3.73
N GLY A 85 5.00 29.48 4.64
CA GLY A 85 3.80 29.07 5.37
C GLY A 85 4.10 28.21 6.60
N SER A 86 3.21 27.26 6.90
CA SER A 86 3.35 26.34 8.03
C SER A 86 4.29 25.19 7.67
N VAL A 87 5.59 25.46 7.64
CA VAL A 87 6.60 24.46 7.27
C VAL A 87 6.63 23.30 8.27
N PRO A 88 6.56 22.04 7.81
CA PRO A 88 6.65 20.89 8.70
C PRO A 88 8.04 20.75 9.33
N VAL A 89 8.10 20.30 10.58
CA VAL A 89 9.37 19.95 11.23
C VAL A 89 10.09 18.80 10.51
N ALA A 90 11.42 18.82 10.58
CA ALA A 90 12.31 17.78 10.08
C ALA A 90 11.86 16.39 10.54
N ARG A 91 11.69 15.48 9.59
CA ARG A 91 11.14 14.14 9.86
C ARG A 91 11.54 13.11 8.81
N MET A 92 11.61 11.85 9.23
CA MET A 92 11.87 10.70 8.35
C MET A 92 10.75 9.65 8.42
N GLY A 93 10.60 8.84 7.37
CA GLY A 93 9.61 7.78 7.31
C GLY A 93 8.15 8.26 7.26
N HIS A 94 7.93 9.54 6.98
CA HIS A 94 6.62 10.09 6.65
C HIS A 94 6.19 9.61 5.25
N LYS A 95 4.97 9.97 4.81
CA LYS A 95 4.49 9.65 3.48
C LYS A 95 3.79 10.81 2.80
N PHE A 96 3.97 10.87 1.48
CA PHE A 96 3.28 11.79 0.59
C PHE A 96 2.16 11.10 -0.18
N ALA A 97 1.13 11.88 -0.49
CA ALA A 97 0.08 11.54 -1.43
C ALA A 97 -0.19 12.77 -2.32
N ALA A 98 0.02 12.64 -3.63
CA ALA A 98 -0.28 13.67 -4.60
C ALA A 98 -1.78 13.66 -4.95
N VAL A 99 -2.42 14.83 -4.94
CA VAL A 99 -3.82 15.01 -5.31
C VAL A 99 -3.97 16.32 -6.08
N GLY A 100 -4.18 16.22 -7.40
CA GLY A 100 -4.15 17.40 -8.28
C GLY A 100 -2.78 18.09 -8.22
N GLU A 101 -2.78 19.39 -7.95
CA GLU A 101 -1.57 20.22 -7.80
C GLU A 101 -1.07 20.30 -6.33
N TYR A 102 -1.61 19.46 -5.46
CA TYR A 102 -1.28 19.48 -4.03
C TYR A 102 -0.59 18.18 -3.60
N ILE A 103 0.31 18.29 -2.64
CA ILE A 103 0.96 17.14 -2.00
C ILE A 103 0.56 17.13 -0.53
N TYR A 104 -0.11 16.07 -0.10
CA TYR A 104 -0.46 15.84 1.30
C TYR A 104 0.59 15.00 1.99
N MET A 105 0.91 15.33 3.24
CA MET A 105 1.87 14.62 4.07
C MET A 105 1.24 14.12 5.36
N PHE A 106 1.56 12.88 5.75
CA PHE A 106 1.22 12.33 7.05
C PHE A 106 2.37 11.52 7.65
N GLY A 107 2.43 11.50 8.98
CA GLY A 107 3.29 10.57 9.71
C GLY A 107 4.74 11.00 9.81
N GLY A 108 5.59 10.02 10.10
CA GLY A 108 7.03 10.15 10.28
C GLY A 108 7.46 10.29 11.73
N LEU A 109 8.76 10.20 11.94
CA LEU A 109 9.44 10.47 13.20
C LEU A 109 10.14 11.82 13.07
N SER A 110 9.79 12.78 13.92
CA SER A 110 10.44 14.09 13.92
C SER A 110 11.86 14.01 14.47
N VAL A 111 12.63 15.09 14.24
CA VAL A 111 13.95 15.29 14.86
C VAL A 111 13.91 15.21 16.39
N ASP A 112 12.79 15.57 17.02
CA ASP A 112 12.59 15.49 18.46
C ASP A 112 12.18 14.09 18.95
N GLY A 113 12.18 13.08 18.08
CA GLY A 113 11.75 11.72 18.41
C GLY A 113 10.23 11.54 18.55
N ILE A 114 9.44 12.49 18.02
CA ILE A 114 7.98 12.44 18.11
C ILE A 114 7.40 11.76 16.87
N TYR A 115 6.60 10.73 17.07
CA TYR A 115 5.79 10.14 16.00
C TYR A 115 4.67 11.09 15.61
N CYS A 116 4.78 11.67 14.42
CA CYS A 116 3.86 12.69 13.94
C CYS A 116 2.53 12.08 13.47
N ASN A 117 1.43 12.79 13.69
CA ASN A 117 0.10 12.47 13.15
C ASN A 117 -0.61 13.69 12.53
N ASP A 118 0.10 14.79 12.39
CA ASP A 118 -0.36 15.99 11.69
C ASP A 118 -0.57 15.74 10.19
N ILE A 119 -1.39 16.60 9.57
CA ILE A 119 -1.61 16.62 8.13
C ILE A 119 -1.13 17.97 7.62
N TYR A 120 -0.13 17.90 6.73
CA TYR A 120 0.30 19.05 5.95
C TYR A 120 -0.12 18.90 4.50
N MET A 121 -0.25 20.03 3.84
CA MET A 121 -0.43 20.11 2.40
C MET A 121 0.54 21.16 1.85
N LEU A 122 1.27 20.78 0.80
CA LEU A 122 2.07 21.67 -0.01
C LEU A 122 1.26 22.01 -1.26
N ASP A 123 1.04 23.29 -1.48
CA ASP A 123 0.65 23.82 -2.78
C ASP A 123 1.89 23.88 -3.67
N THR A 124 1.91 23.10 -4.74
CA THR A 124 3.08 22.97 -5.62
C THR A 124 3.26 24.17 -6.55
N ALA A 125 2.22 24.97 -6.79
CA ALA A 125 2.31 26.17 -7.60
C ALA A 125 2.90 27.34 -6.80
N SER A 126 2.45 27.53 -5.55
CA SER A 126 2.92 28.61 -4.67
C SER A 126 4.08 28.21 -3.74
N LEU A 127 4.42 26.92 -3.68
CA LEU A 127 5.43 26.35 -2.79
C LEU A 127 5.20 26.69 -1.30
N THR A 128 3.93 26.75 -0.92
CA THR A 128 3.49 27.13 0.42
C THR A 128 2.88 25.95 1.15
N TRP A 129 3.34 25.72 2.38
CA TRP A 129 2.81 24.70 3.27
C TRP A 129 1.65 25.22 4.10
N LYS A 130 0.67 24.34 4.31
CA LYS A 130 -0.45 24.55 5.23
C LYS A 130 -0.60 23.35 6.16
N CYS A 131 -0.66 23.62 7.46
CA CYS A 131 -1.03 22.62 8.46
C CYS A 131 -2.55 22.61 8.62
N PHE A 132 -3.17 21.44 8.61
CA PHE A 132 -4.60 21.29 8.80
C PHE A 132 -4.96 20.75 10.18
N GLU A 133 -5.95 21.39 10.79
CA GLU A 133 -6.69 20.79 11.90
C GLU A 133 -7.75 19.83 11.32
N VAL A 134 -7.51 18.54 11.50
CA VAL A 134 -8.35 17.48 10.92
C VAL A 134 -9.31 16.96 11.98
N LYS A 135 -10.61 16.92 11.63
CA LYS A 135 -11.67 16.44 12.52
C LYS A 135 -11.77 14.90 12.51
N GLY A 136 -12.50 14.34 13.47
CA GLY A 136 -12.80 12.90 13.53
C GLY A 136 -11.78 12.10 14.33
N GLU A 137 -11.81 10.77 14.19
CA GLU A 137 -10.91 9.86 14.90
C GLU A 137 -9.53 9.89 14.24
N LYS A 138 -8.65 10.71 14.81
CA LYS A 138 -7.30 10.92 14.28
C LYS A 138 -6.45 9.65 14.48
N PRO A 139 -5.78 9.13 13.44
CA PRO A 139 -4.85 8.03 13.61
C PRO A 139 -3.70 8.43 14.56
N SER A 140 -3.21 7.45 15.32
CA SER A 140 -1.99 7.62 16.11
C SER A 140 -0.78 7.89 15.21
N GLY A 141 0.19 8.64 15.75
CA GLY A 141 1.40 8.97 15.02
C GLY A 141 2.25 7.73 14.74
N ARG A 142 2.82 7.67 13.53
CA ARG A 142 3.49 6.45 13.04
C ARG A 142 4.46 6.76 11.90
N THR A 143 5.45 5.90 11.75
CA THR A 143 6.40 5.87 10.63
C THR A 143 6.09 4.76 9.67
N TYR A 144 6.52 4.93 8.42
CA TYR A 144 6.39 3.96 7.34
C TYR A 144 4.97 3.39 7.12
N PRO A 145 3.87 4.18 7.25
CA PRO A 145 2.57 3.73 6.78
C PRO A 145 2.54 3.70 5.25
N SER A 146 1.45 3.25 4.65
CA SER A 146 1.08 3.68 3.30
C SER A 146 0.11 4.86 3.38
N PHE A 147 0.21 5.81 2.45
CA PHE A 147 -0.66 6.98 2.38
C PHE A 147 -1.01 7.21 0.90
N THR A 148 -2.19 6.73 0.49
CA THR A 148 -2.52 6.51 -0.93
C THR A 148 -3.74 7.33 -1.31
N ALA A 149 -3.58 8.22 -2.28
CA ALA A 149 -4.68 9.01 -2.80
C ALA A 149 -5.69 8.13 -3.55
N HIS A 150 -6.98 8.36 -3.31
CA HIS A 150 -8.08 7.82 -4.09
C HIS A 150 -8.78 8.96 -4.80
N HIS A 151 -8.38 9.18 -6.06
CA HIS A 151 -8.81 10.33 -6.86
C HIS A 151 -8.54 11.66 -6.14
N ASP A 152 -9.43 12.64 -6.32
CA ASP A 152 -9.38 14.00 -5.78
C ASP A 152 -10.12 14.17 -4.44
N LYS A 153 -10.67 13.10 -3.86
CA LYS A 153 -11.64 13.18 -2.75
C LYS A 153 -11.13 12.67 -1.42
N ASP A 154 -10.41 11.55 -1.46
CA ASP A 154 -10.07 10.80 -0.25
C ASP A 154 -8.61 10.33 -0.32
N ILE A 155 -7.97 10.17 0.86
CA ILE A 155 -6.68 9.52 1.00
C ILE A 155 -6.81 8.39 2.02
N TYR A 156 -6.27 7.22 1.69
CA TYR A 156 -6.28 6.04 2.54
C TYR A 156 -4.92 5.86 3.23
N LEU A 157 -4.96 5.62 4.53
CA LEU A 157 -3.82 5.33 5.39
C LEU A 157 -3.92 3.89 5.85
N PHE A 158 -2.86 3.10 5.70
CA PHE A 158 -2.81 1.75 6.25
C PHE A 158 -1.45 1.45 6.88
N GLY A 159 -1.50 0.73 8.00
CA GLY A 159 -0.34 0.17 8.66
C GLY A 159 0.61 1.21 9.25
N GLY A 160 1.87 0.84 9.37
CA GLY A 160 2.94 1.64 9.96
C GLY A 160 3.37 1.17 11.34
N LEU A 161 4.37 1.87 11.86
CA LEU A 161 5.12 1.52 13.06
C LEU A 161 5.15 2.69 14.03
N HIS A 162 4.89 2.42 15.31
CA HIS A 162 5.06 3.36 16.41
C HIS A 162 5.90 2.72 17.51
N GLU A 163 6.98 3.34 17.96
CA GLU A 163 7.77 2.87 19.08
C GLU A 163 7.38 3.65 20.34
N SER A 164 7.00 2.92 21.39
CA SER A 164 6.71 3.51 22.70
C SER A 164 8.01 3.89 23.41
N ASN A 165 7.92 4.79 24.39
CA ASN A 165 9.06 5.23 25.21
C ASN A 165 9.82 4.07 25.90
N ASN A 166 9.15 2.92 26.08
CA ASN A 166 9.74 1.72 26.70
C ASN A 166 10.49 0.84 25.67
N GLY A 167 10.67 1.30 24.42
CA GLY A 167 11.26 0.54 23.31
C GLY A 167 10.31 -0.49 22.70
N THR A 168 9.06 -0.57 23.16
CA THR A 168 8.07 -1.49 22.61
C THR A 168 7.61 -1.00 21.25
N ILE A 169 7.85 -1.81 20.23
CA ILE A 169 7.35 -1.58 18.88
C ILE A 169 5.85 -1.93 18.84
N MET A 170 5.05 -1.01 18.35
CA MET A 170 3.61 -1.13 18.15
C MET A 170 3.30 -1.00 16.68
N LEU A 171 3.05 -2.14 16.03
CA LEU A 171 2.59 -2.18 14.66
C LEU A 171 1.11 -1.79 14.55
N LYS A 172 0.75 -1.29 13.38
CA LYS A 172 -0.61 -0.87 13.05
C LYS A 172 -1.17 -1.70 11.90
N ASP A 173 -2.46 -1.97 11.96
CA ASP A 173 -3.28 -2.65 10.94
C ASP A 173 -4.57 -1.87 10.63
N ASP A 174 -4.75 -0.69 11.23
CA ASP A 174 -5.92 0.15 10.99
C ASP A 174 -5.89 0.73 9.57
N LEU A 175 -6.97 0.52 8.83
CA LEU A 175 -7.26 1.24 7.59
C LEU A 175 -8.06 2.49 7.92
N MET A 176 -7.51 3.66 7.62
CA MET A 176 -8.14 4.95 7.91
C MET A 176 -8.32 5.75 6.62
N LYS A 177 -9.41 6.53 6.52
CA LYS A 177 -9.70 7.38 5.36
C LYS A 177 -9.77 8.84 5.76
N LEU A 178 -8.99 9.67 5.09
CA LEU A 178 -9.05 11.13 5.18
C LEU A 178 -9.92 11.67 4.04
N SER A 179 -11.06 12.27 4.37
CA SER A 179 -11.86 13.01 3.40
C SER A 179 -11.33 14.42 3.23
N LEU A 180 -10.87 14.75 2.02
CA LEU A 180 -10.23 16.05 1.73
C LEU A 180 -11.24 17.19 1.74
N ALA A 181 -12.42 16.99 1.18
CA ALA A 181 -13.48 18.01 1.16
C ALA A 181 -13.92 18.45 2.57
N LYS A 182 -13.86 17.55 3.55
CA LYS A 182 -14.29 17.83 4.94
C LYS A 182 -13.12 17.95 5.91
N MET A 183 -11.89 17.70 5.45
CA MET A 183 -10.70 17.48 6.27
C MET A 183 -11.05 16.67 7.54
N LYS A 184 -11.55 15.46 7.32
CA LYS A 184 -12.06 14.59 8.40
C LYS A 184 -11.61 13.14 8.22
N TRP A 185 -11.03 12.58 9.27
CA TRP A 185 -10.73 11.15 9.40
C TRP A 185 -11.99 10.33 9.68
N LYS A 186 -12.06 9.16 9.06
CA LYS A 186 -13.11 8.16 9.23
C LYS A 186 -12.56 6.75 9.05
N MET A 187 -13.18 5.79 9.71
CA MET A 187 -13.04 4.38 9.34
C MET A 187 -13.77 4.14 8.01
N PRO A 188 -13.09 3.69 6.94
CA PRO A 188 -13.75 3.34 5.69
C PRO A 188 -14.49 2.00 5.82
N LEU A 189 -15.48 1.81 4.96
CA LEU A 189 -16.06 0.48 4.74
C LEU A 189 -15.30 -0.22 3.62
N TYR A 190 -15.07 -1.51 3.79
CA TYR A 190 -14.44 -2.36 2.79
C TYR A 190 -14.96 -3.79 2.91
N PHE A 191 -14.74 -4.57 1.85
CA PHE A 191 -14.96 -6.01 1.80
C PHE A 191 -13.63 -6.72 1.51
N GLY A 192 -13.43 -7.89 2.13
CA GLY A 192 -12.21 -8.70 2.03
C GLY A 192 -11.54 -8.91 3.38
N ILE A 193 -10.50 -9.75 3.38
CA ILE A 193 -9.70 -10.05 4.57
C ILE A 193 -8.71 -8.88 4.77
N PRO A 194 -8.74 -8.18 5.92
CA PRO A 194 -7.77 -7.12 6.18
C PRO A 194 -6.35 -7.71 6.23
N PRO A 195 -5.34 -7.04 5.66
CA PRO A 195 -3.96 -7.46 5.79
C PRO A 195 -3.51 -7.39 7.25
N SER A 196 -2.62 -8.30 7.64
CA SER A 196 -1.94 -8.27 8.94
C SER A 196 -1.18 -6.94 9.14
N CYS A 197 -0.97 -6.57 10.41
CA CYS A 197 -0.20 -5.38 10.78
C CYS A 197 1.18 -5.42 10.12
N ARG A 198 1.58 -4.31 9.49
CA ARG A 198 2.84 -4.23 8.72
C ARG A 198 3.28 -2.80 8.49
N TYR A 199 4.55 -2.63 8.17
CA TYR A 199 5.17 -1.37 7.81
C TYR A 199 6.16 -1.56 6.67
N LYS A 200 6.59 -0.45 6.04
CA LYS A 200 7.43 -0.46 4.83
C LYS A 200 6.84 -1.26 3.64
N HIS A 201 5.54 -1.52 3.67
CA HIS A 201 4.78 -2.02 2.53
C HIS A 201 4.56 -0.92 1.48
N THR A 202 4.15 -1.33 0.29
CA THR A 202 3.60 -0.42 -0.72
C THR A 202 2.10 -0.62 -0.83
N ALA A 203 1.38 0.43 -1.20
CA ALA A 203 -0.04 0.35 -1.49
C ALA A 203 -0.40 1.21 -2.69
N PHE A 204 -1.37 0.76 -3.46
CA PHE A 204 -1.94 1.50 -4.58
C PHE A 204 -3.42 1.19 -4.70
N ILE A 205 -4.18 2.12 -5.28
CA ILE A 205 -5.61 1.93 -5.52
C ILE A 205 -5.83 1.83 -7.01
N LEU A 206 -6.52 0.77 -7.42
CA LEU A 206 -6.97 0.57 -8.79
C LEU A 206 -8.50 0.49 -8.77
N HIS A 207 -9.16 1.45 -9.42
CA HIS A 207 -10.61 1.65 -9.34
C HIS A 207 -11.09 1.81 -7.88
N ASN A 208 -11.80 0.82 -7.35
CA ASN A 208 -12.30 0.79 -5.97
C ASN A 208 -11.63 -0.31 -5.15
N GLN A 209 -10.45 -0.77 -5.54
CA GLN A 209 -9.70 -1.80 -4.81
C GLN A 209 -8.37 -1.23 -4.32
N LEU A 210 -8.15 -1.31 -3.01
CA LEU A 210 -6.88 -1.01 -2.38
C LEU A 210 -6.04 -2.29 -2.38
N PHE A 211 -4.88 -2.23 -3.04
CA PHE A 211 -3.89 -3.29 -3.01
C PHE A 211 -2.75 -2.90 -2.08
N ILE A 212 -2.31 -3.86 -1.27
CA ILE A 212 -1.15 -3.75 -0.39
C ILE A 212 -0.21 -4.90 -0.74
N PHE A 213 1.05 -4.57 -0.97
CA PHE A 213 2.07 -5.56 -1.31
C PHE A 213 3.24 -5.50 -0.33
N GLY A 214 3.62 -6.69 0.14
CA GLY A 214 4.79 -6.91 0.98
C GLY A 214 4.77 -6.11 2.28
N GLY A 215 5.94 -5.61 2.67
CA GLY A 215 6.20 -5.01 3.98
C GLY A 215 6.72 -6.05 4.97
N ARG A 216 6.73 -5.70 6.25
CA ARG A 216 7.22 -6.61 7.30
C ARG A 216 6.54 -6.36 8.63
N ASN A 217 6.58 -7.34 9.51
CA ASN A 217 6.20 -7.23 10.91
C ASN A 217 7.26 -7.91 11.80
N GLU A 218 6.92 -8.22 13.05
CA GLU A 218 7.81 -8.91 13.99
C GLU A 218 8.03 -10.38 13.65
N GLU A 219 7.13 -10.97 12.86
CA GLU A 219 7.10 -12.42 12.57
C GLU A 219 7.78 -12.74 11.23
N CYS A 220 7.57 -11.91 10.20
CA CYS A 220 8.07 -12.17 8.85
C CYS A 220 8.20 -10.91 7.97
N ASP A 221 8.97 -11.07 6.90
CA ASP A 221 8.91 -10.19 5.73
C ASP A 221 7.85 -10.76 4.76
N PHE A 222 6.88 -9.92 4.42
CA PHE A 222 5.76 -10.27 3.57
C PHE A 222 6.14 -10.19 2.08
N ASN A 223 5.63 -11.14 1.30
CA ASN A 223 5.67 -11.14 -0.16
C ASN A 223 4.26 -11.31 -0.77
N ASP A 224 3.22 -11.17 0.04
CA ASP A 224 1.81 -11.30 -0.33
C ASP A 224 1.28 -10.04 -1.04
N VAL A 225 0.26 -10.22 -1.88
CA VAL A 225 -0.58 -9.14 -2.41
C VAL A 225 -1.95 -9.28 -1.76
N MET A 226 -2.34 -8.28 -0.98
CA MET A 226 -3.63 -8.23 -0.31
C MET A 226 -4.51 -7.18 -0.98
N GLY A 227 -5.70 -7.58 -1.42
CA GLY A 227 -6.68 -6.72 -2.07
C GLY A 227 -7.92 -6.52 -1.20
N MET A 228 -8.32 -5.26 -1.02
CA MET A 228 -9.54 -4.89 -0.29
C MET A 228 -10.44 -4.06 -1.20
N LYS A 229 -11.71 -4.45 -1.34
CA LYS A 229 -12.68 -3.67 -2.11
C LYS A 229 -13.25 -2.56 -1.23
N LEU A 230 -12.96 -1.31 -1.58
CA LEU A 230 -13.44 -0.12 -0.90
C LEU A 230 -14.92 0.13 -1.23
N ILE A 231 -15.73 0.39 -0.21
CA ILE A 231 -17.17 0.64 -0.37
C ILE A 231 -17.43 2.14 -0.19
N ASN A 232 -17.97 2.77 -1.23
CA ASN A 232 -18.42 4.15 -1.12
C ASN A 232 -19.73 4.18 -0.32
N PRO A 233 -19.89 5.08 0.67
CA PRO A 233 -21.15 5.26 1.37
C PRO A 233 -22.39 5.46 0.46
N SER A 234 -22.21 6.03 -0.74
CA SER A 234 -23.29 6.17 -1.72
C SER A 234 -23.81 4.83 -2.27
N ASP A 235 -22.99 3.77 -2.24
CA ASP A 235 -23.34 2.42 -2.70
C ASP A 235 -23.93 1.55 -1.57
N ARG A 236 -24.16 2.12 -0.37
CA ARG A 236 -24.67 1.39 0.82
C ARG A 236 -26.10 0.85 0.66
N GLN A 237 -26.95 1.53 -0.09
CA GLN A 237 -28.38 1.19 -0.21
C GLN A 237 -28.63 -0.18 -0.87
N PRO A 238 -27.95 -0.55 -1.98
CA PRO A 238 -28.06 -1.90 -2.54
C PRO A 238 -27.28 -2.96 -1.75
N ILE A 239 -26.03 -2.66 -1.34
CA ILE A 239 -25.13 -3.68 -0.73
C ILE A 239 -25.65 -4.19 0.61
N MET A 240 -26.26 -3.33 1.43
CA MET A 240 -26.79 -3.75 2.74
C MET A 240 -28.06 -4.60 2.60
N LYS A 241 -28.84 -4.41 1.53
CA LYS A 241 -29.95 -5.29 1.16
C LYS A 241 -29.43 -6.66 0.74
N ASP A 242 -28.40 -6.70 -0.11
CA ASP A 242 -27.84 -7.95 -0.64
C ASP A 242 -27.18 -8.79 0.46
N ILE A 243 -26.43 -8.17 1.39
CA ILE A 243 -25.82 -8.87 2.54
C ILE A 243 -26.89 -9.40 3.50
N LEU A 244 -27.95 -8.62 3.78
CA LEU A 244 -29.06 -9.09 4.63
C LEU A 244 -29.86 -10.22 3.95
N LEU A 245 -29.95 -10.19 2.62
CA LEU A 245 -30.52 -11.28 1.80
C LEU A 245 -29.65 -12.54 1.81
N GLU A 246 -28.33 -12.41 1.64
CA GLU A 246 -27.39 -13.53 1.71
C GLU A 246 -27.33 -14.16 3.11
N CYS A 247 -27.51 -13.36 4.17
CA CYS A 247 -27.60 -13.85 5.55
C CYS A 247 -29.01 -14.32 5.96
N GLY A 248 -30.01 -14.27 5.07
CA GLY A 248 -31.37 -14.77 5.34
C GLY A 248 -32.19 -13.92 6.33
N ILE A 249 -31.80 -12.68 6.60
CA ILE A 249 -32.46 -11.81 7.58
C ILE A 249 -33.37 -10.82 6.86
N GLN A 250 -34.68 -11.07 6.89
CA GLN A 250 -35.69 -10.11 6.44
C GLN A 250 -36.25 -9.32 7.62
N GLY A 251 -36.30 -7.99 7.49
CA GLY A 251 -37.28 -7.16 8.20
C GLY A 251 -36.93 -6.58 9.58
N ILE A 252 -35.67 -6.29 9.90
CA ILE A 252 -35.34 -5.62 11.18
C ILE A 252 -34.87 -4.19 10.94
N SER A 253 -35.75 -3.22 11.20
CA SER A 253 -35.32 -1.88 11.62
C SER A 253 -34.94 -1.94 13.10
N ASN A 254 -33.81 -1.37 13.49
CA ASN A 254 -33.71 -0.44 14.62
C ASN A 254 -32.26 -0.06 14.92
N GLY A 255 -32.08 1.18 15.38
CA GLY A 255 -30.79 1.78 15.71
C GLY A 255 -30.10 1.11 16.89
N PHE A 256 -28.76 1.15 16.86
CA PHE A 256 -27.92 0.64 17.92
C PHE A 256 -27.40 1.79 18.79
N THR A 257 -27.68 1.72 20.09
CA THR A 257 -26.92 2.43 21.14
C THR A 257 -25.71 1.58 21.56
N PRO A 258 -24.49 2.13 21.64
CA PRO A 258 -23.31 1.33 21.97
C PRO A 258 -23.21 1.00 23.46
N THR A 259 -23.03 -0.27 23.80
CA THR A 259 -22.73 -0.75 25.16
C THR A 259 -21.22 -0.74 25.43
N LYS A 260 -20.80 -0.21 26.58
CA LYS A 260 -19.39 -0.14 27.01
C LYS A 260 -18.86 -1.52 27.44
N ILE A 261 -17.62 -1.83 27.02
CA ILE A 261 -16.87 -3.02 27.44
C ILE A 261 -16.08 -2.72 28.73
N PRO A 262 -16.07 -3.61 29.75
CA PRO A 262 -15.35 -3.38 31.00
C PRO A 262 -13.84 -3.65 30.87
N LYS A 263 -13.04 -2.83 31.55
CA LYS A 263 -11.58 -2.99 31.68
C LYS A 263 -11.28 -3.86 32.91
N VAL A 264 -10.60 -4.99 32.71
CA VAL A 264 -9.97 -5.76 33.79
C VAL A 264 -8.44 -5.62 33.64
N LYS A 265 -7.75 -5.27 34.74
CA LYS A 265 -6.29 -5.26 34.84
C LYS A 265 -5.86 -6.41 35.75
N TYR A 266 -4.84 -7.15 35.35
CA TYR A 266 -4.14 -8.09 36.22
C TYR A 266 -2.85 -7.44 36.73
N HIS A 267 -2.57 -7.59 38.02
CA HIS A 267 -1.28 -7.25 38.64
C HIS A 267 -0.58 -8.55 39.05
N LEU A 268 0.66 -8.72 38.63
CA LEU A 268 1.57 -9.76 39.12
C LEU A 268 2.74 -9.10 39.84
N THR A 269 2.90 -9.46 41.11
CA THR A 269 4.00 -9.05 42.00
C THR A 269 5.14 -10.06 41.84
N ILE A 270 6.38 -9.59 41.67
CA ILE A 270 7.58 -10.43 41.67
C ILE A 270 8.50 -9.95 42.83
N PRO A 271 9.11 -10.86 43.63
CA PRO A 271 9.86 -10.50 44.83
C PRO A 271 11.33 -10.15 44.56
N HIS A 272 11.86 -9.28 45.41
CA HIS A 272 13.25 -8.83 45.49
C HIS A 272 14.19 -9.87 46.12
N LEU A 273 15.46 -9.89 45.68
CA LEU A 273 16.60 -10.42 46.46
C LEU A 273 17.81 -9.46 46.39
N PRO A 274 18.68 -9.45 47.41
CA PRO A 274 19.50 -8.29 47.76
C PRO A 274 20.94 -8.31 47.20
N ARG A 275 21.50 -7.11 47.08
CA ARG A 275 22.91 -6.82 46.76
C ARG A 275 23.83 -7.21 47.90
N ILE A 276 24.95 -7.87 47.57
CA ILE A 276 26.13 -7.98 48.44
C ILE A 276 27.24 -7.13 47.82
N SER A 277 27.76 -6.19 48.61
CA SER A 277 28.96 -5.41 48.35
C SER A 277 30.19 -6.14 48.87
N SER A 278 31.30 -6.12 48.14
CA SER A 278 32.62 -6.45 48.68
C SER A 278 33.67 -5.49 48.08
N PRO A 279 34.67 -5.04 48.86
CA PRO A 279 35.63 -4.03 48.40
C PRO A 279 36.80 -4.65 47.64
N VAL A 280 37.27 -3.90 46.63
CA VAL A 280 38.48 -4.19 45.84
C VAL A 280 39.70 -3.74 46.63
N ILE A 281 40.70 -4.61 46.80
CA ILE A 281 42.06 -4.30 47.26
C ILE A 281 42.99 -4.49 46.07
N LEU A 282 43.78 -3.45 45.75
CA LEU A 282 44.86 -3.49 44.76
C LEU A 282 46.14 -4.08 45.40
N PRO A 283 46.90 -4.95 44.72
CA PRO A 283 48.25 -5.29 45.14
C PRO A 283 49.29 -4.41 44.43
N GLU A 284 50.25 -3.92 45.22
CA GLU A 284 51.51 -3.33 44.78
C GLU A 284 52.42 -4.38 44.12
N VAL A 285 52.96 -4.06 42.95
CA VAL A 285 53.96 -4.88 42.25
C VAL A 285 55.35 -4.44 42.69
N LYS A 286 56.09 -5.34 43.37
CA LYS A 286 57.55 -5.25 43.51
C LYS A 286 58.21 -6.02 42.37
N VAL A 287 59.16 -5.36 41.71
CA VAL A 287 60.02 -5.92 40.67
C VAL A 287 61.14 -6.72 41.34
N GLN A 288 61.29 -7.99 40.97
CA GLN A 288 62.48 -8.80 41.26
C GLN A 288 62.93 -9.51 39.98
N ASP A 289 64.21 -9.36 39.67
CA ASP A 289 64.92 -9.95 38.53
C ASP A 289 64.68 -11.46 38.43
N GLN A 290 64.08 -11.89 37.31
CA GLN A 290 63.96 -13.30 36.97
C GLN A 290 65.00 -13.69 35.91
N SER A 291 65.72 -14.78 36.19
CA SER A 291 66.68 -15.40 35.27
C SER A 291 66.05 -15.73 33.91
N TYR A 292 66.75 -15.37 32.83
CA TYR A 292 66.38 -15.57 31.41
C TYR A 292 65.84 -16.97 31.08
N THR A 293 66.35 -18.00 31.76
CA THR A 293 65.92 -19.40 31.60
C THR A 293 64.48 -19.66 32.06
N SER A 294 64.00 -18.99 33.11
CA SER A 294 62.62 -19.13 33.59
C SER A 294 61.63 -18.44 32.68
N ILE A 295 61.99 -17.25 32.17
CA ILE A 295 61.18 -16.49 31.20
C ILE A 295 61.05 -17.26 29.88
N HIS A 296 62.15 -17.86 29.40
CA HIS A 296 62.12 -18.67 28.18
C HIS A 296 61.24 -19.92 28.33
N LYS A 297 61.28 -20.59 29.50
CA LYS A 297 60.43 -21.75 29.77
C LYS A 297 58.95 -21.36 29.82
N GLU A 298 58.61 -20.29 30.51
CA GLU A 298 57.24 -19.77 30.57
C GLU A 298 56.73 -19.33 29.19
N ALA A 299 57.58 -18.71 28.38
CA ALA A 299 57.25 -18.33 27.00
C ALA A 299 56.97 -19.55 26.11
N MET A 300 57.80 -20.60 26.20
CA MET A 300 57.59 -21.84 25.44
C MET A 300 56.33 -22.60 25.87
N GLU A 301 56.01 -22.62 27.15
CA GLU A 301 54.75 -23.21 27.65
C GLU A 301 53.54 -22.42 27.14
N LYS A 302 53.60 -21.08 27.15
CA LYS A 302 52.55 -20.22 26.58
C LYS A 302 52.38 -20.43 25.07
N ILE A 303 53.47 -20.55 24.31
CA ILE A 303 53.42 -20.84 22.86
C ILE A 303 52.78 -22.20 22.61
N THR A 304 53.20 -23.23 23.36
CA THR A 304 52.64 -24.58 23.22
C THR A 304 51.15 -24.60 23.54
N SER A 305 50.74 -23.90 24.60
CA SER A 305 49.32 -23.75 24.97
C SER A 305 48.52 -23.01 23.88
N ALA A 306 49.08 -21.95 23.29
CA ALA A 306 48.45 -21.21 22.20
C ALA A 306 48.28 -22.07 20.94
N LEU A 307 49.26 -22.92 20.61
CA LEU A 307 49.17 -23.84 19.47
C LEU A 307 48.08 -24.90 19.67
N VAL A 308 47.93 -25.44 20.89
CA VAL A 308 46.85 -26.40 21.22
C VAL A 308 45.47 -25.73 21.13
N LEU A 309 45.34 -24.49 21.60
CA LEU A 309 44.10 -23.72 21.46
C LEU A 309 43.77 -23.47 19.99
N LEU A 310 44.75 -23.07 19.18
CA LEU A 310 44.58 -22.89 17.74
C LEU A 310 44.12 -24.19 17.06
N GLU A 311 44.73 -25.32 17.38
CA GLU A 311 44.30 -26.62 16.83
C GLU A 311 42.86 -26.97 17.22
N SER A 312 42.45 -26.62 18.44
CA SER A 312 41.07 -26.82 18.91
C SER A 312 40.07 -25.94 18.15
N GLU A 313 40.43 -24.69 17.85
CA GLU A 313 39.60 -23.76 17.07
C GLU A 313 39.53 -24.18 15.61
N PHE A 314 40.62 -24.67 15.00
CA PHE A 314 40.58 -25.23 13.65
C PHE A 314 39.61 -26.42 13.54
N LYS A 315 39.61 -27.33 14.53
CA LYS A 315 38.65 -28.45 14.57
C LYS A 315 37.20 -27.98 14.69
N LYS A 316 36.94 -26.91 15.43
CA LYS A 316 35.59 -26.29 15.49
C LYS A 316 35.17 -25.71 14.16
N ILE A 317 36.07 -24.98 13.50
CA ILE A 317 35.82 -24.40 12.17
C ILE A 317 35.52 -25.48 11.14
N ASP A 318 36.24 -26.61 11.16
CA ASP A 318 35.98 -27.73 10.25
C ASP A 318 34.61 -28.37 10.49
N LEU A 319 34.19 -28.49 11.76
CA LEU A 319 32.85 -28.96 12.12
C LEU A 319 31.76 -28.00 11.64
N GLU A 320 31.96 -26.69 11.79
CA GLU A 320 31.02 -25.67 11.31
C GLU A 320 30.93 -25.66 9.79
N LYS A 321 32.06 -25.79 9.08
CA LYS A 321 32.08 -25.93 7.62
C LYS A 321 31.30 -27.17 7.15
N ALA A 322 31.45 -28.30 7.84
CA ALA A 322 30.70 -29.51 7.52
C ALA A 322 29.19 -29.32 7.72
N LYS A 323 28.77 -28.65 8.82
CA LYS A 323 27.36 -28.31 9.07
C LYS A 323 26.80 -27.37 8.01
N LEU A 324 27.57 -26.36 7.60
CA LEU A 324 27.18 -25.41 6.57
C LEU A 324 27.00 -26.11 5.21
N ALA A 325 27.92 -26.99 4.84
CA ALA A 325 27.82 -27.77 3.60
C ALA A 325 26.56 -28.66 3.58
N HIS A 326 26.24 -29.30 4.71
CA HIS A 326 25.01 -30.09 4.84
C HIS A 326 23.75 -29.20 4.72
N ALA A 327 23.72 -28.06 5.39
CA ALA A 327 22.60 -27.10 5.31
C ALA A 327 22.41 -26.57 3.88
N GLN A 328 23.50 -26.28 3.16
CA GLN A 328 23.47 -25.83 1.78
C GLN A 328 22.88 -26.90 0.84
N SER A 329 23.22 -28.17 1.04
CA SER A 329 22.63 -29.28 0.29
C SER A 329 21.13 -29.45 0.57
N ALA A 330 20.72 -29.37 1.84
CA ALA A 330 19.31 -29.45 2.23
C ALA A 330 18.49 -28.29 1.63
N PHE A 331 19.02 -27.07 1.68
CA PHE A 331 18.38 -25.90 1.07
C PHE A 331 18.24 -26.03 -0.45
N GLN A 332 19.23 -26.61 -1.13
CA GLN A 332 19.17 -26.83 -2.56
C GLN A 332 18.05 -27.80 -2.95
N LEU A 333 17.86 -28.89 -2.19
CA LEU A 333 16.75 -29.83 -2.39
C LEU A 333 15.39 -29.16 -2.15
N GLU A 334 15.25 -28.38 -1.07
CA GLU A 334 14.02 -27.65 -0.77
C GLU A 334 13.68 -26.63 -1.87
N LYS A 335 14.68 -25.93 -2.39
CA LYS A 335 14.54 -25.00 -3.51
C LYS A 335 14.05 -25.70 -4.79
N GLU A 336 14.56 -26.90 -5.08
CA GLU A 336 14.14 -27.68 -6.25
C GLU A 336 12.68 -28.16 -6.11
N GLU A 337 12.29 -28.61 -4.92
CA GLU A 337 10.91 -29.00 -4.60
C GLU A 337 9.95 -27.81 -4.74
N PHE A 338 10.32 -26.65 -4.16
CA PHE A 338 9.53 -25.42 -4.28
C PHE A 338 9.39 -24.97 -5.73
N THR A 339 10.48 -25.03 -6.51
CA THR A 339 10.46 -24.66 -7.94
C THR A 339 9.52 -25.58 -8.73
N LYS A 340 9.48 -26.87 -8.39
CA LYS A 340 8.57 -27.83 -9.02
C LYS A 340 7.11 -27.52 -8.70
N GLN A 341 6.80 -27.25 -7.42
CA GLN A 341 5.44 -26.88 -6.99
C GLN A 341 4.99 -25.57 -7.64
N TYR A 342 5.85 -24.56 -7.69
CA TYR A 342 5.56 -23.28 -8.31
C TYR A 342 5.23 -23.42 -9.80
N LYS A 343 6.01 -24.21 -10.55
CA LYS A 343 5.72 -24.50 -11.97
C LYS A 343 4.38 -25.21 -12.15
N ALA A 344 4.05 -26.16 -11.26
CA ALA A 344 2.76 -26.86 -11.32
C ALA A 344 1.58 -25.90 -11.09
N GLN A 345 1.67 -25.03 -10.08
CA GLN A 345 0.65 -24.00 -9.81
C GLN A 345 0.50 -23.02 -10.98
N GLN A 346 1.61 -22.61 -11.59
CA GLN A 346 1.59 -21.72 -12.75
C GLN A 346 0.87 -22.37 -13.95
N GLN A 347 1.10 -23.67 -14.18
CA GLN A 347 0.39 -24.42 -15.22
C GLN A 347 -1.11 -24.57 -14.93
N GLU A 348 -1.48 -24.86 -13.67
CA GLU A 348 -2.88 -24.96 -13.26
C GLU A 348 -3.63 -23.65 -13.44
N PHE A 349 -2.99 -22.53 -13.09
CA PHE A 349 -3.55 -21.20 -13.29
C PHE A 349 -3.77 -20.88 -14.77
N GLN A 350 -2.80 -21.20 -15.64
CA GLN A 350 -2.94 -21.03 -17.09
C GLN A 350 -4.11 -21.85 -17.65
N ASN A 351 -4.23 -23.11 -17.24
CA ASN A 351 -5.34 -23.97 -17.66
C ASN A 351 -6.71 -23.40 -17.22
N LEU A 352 -6.79 -22.85 -16.00
CA LEU A 352 -8.01 -22.24 -15.48
C LEU A 352 -8.37 -20.94 -16.23
N LEU A 353 -7.36 -20.12 -16.57
CA LEU A 353 -7.55 -18.91 -17.35
C LEU A 353 -8.06 -19.22 -18.77
N GLU A 354 -7.49 -20.22 -19.43
CA GLU A 354 -7.91 -20.65 -20.77
C GLU A 354 -9.33 -21.24 -20.75
N LYS A 355 -9.67 -22.00 -19.69
CA LYS A 355 -11.04 -22.50 -19.48
C LYS A 355 -12.04 -21.35 -19.28
N HIS A 356 -11.70 -20.35 -18.47
CA HIS A 356 -12.58 -19.17 -18.29
C HIS A 356 -12.72 -18.36 -19.58
N LYS A 357 -11.63 -18.18 -20.33
CA LYS A 357 -11.65 -17.48 -21.62
C LYS A 357 -12.59 -18.17 -22.61
N THR A 358 -12.45 -19.48 -22.78
CA THR A 358 -13.31 -20.26 -23.69
C THR A 358 -14.78 -20.26 -23.26
N GLN A 359 -15.06 -20.33 -21.95
CA GLN A 359 -16.42 -20.19 -21.42
C GLN A 359 -17.02 -18.80 -21.71
N ASN A 360 -16.25 -17.74 -21.53
CA ASN A 360 -16.70 -16.38 -21.81
C ASN A 360 -16.94 -16.14 -23.31
N GLU A 361 -16.06 -16.65 -24.17
CA GLU A 361 -16.24 -16.58 -25.63
C GLU A 361 -17.51 -17.32 -26.08
N ALA A 362 -17.75 -18.52 -25.52
CA ALA A 362 -18.96 -19.29 -25.79
C ALA A 362 -20.22 -18.55 -25.32
N TRP A 363 -20.18 -17.94 -24.13
CA TRP A 363 -21.30 -17.16 -23.59
C TRP A 363 -21.60 -15.92 -24.44
N LEU A 364 -20.57 -15.16 -24.83
CA LEU A 364 -20.72 -13.98 -25.69
C LEU A 364 -21.32 -14.36 -27.05
N LYS A 365 -20.88 -15.47 -27.63
CA LYS A 365 -21.45 -15.98 -28.88
C LYS A 365 -22.92 -16.36 -28.72
N ALA A 366 -23.27 -17.10 -27.67
CA ALA A 366 -24.66 -17.46 -27.38
C ALA A 366 -25.56 -16.23 -27.18
N ARG A 367 -25.04 -15.19 -26.49
CA ARG A 367 -25.78 -13.94 -26.28
C ARG A 367 -25.94 -13.12 -27.56
N ALA A 368 -24.93 -13.13 -28.44
CA ALA A 368 -25.03 -12.51 -29.76
C ALA A 368 -26.10 -13.20 -30.63
N ASP A 369 -26.11 -14.53 -30.66
CA ASP A 369 -27.11 -15.32 -31.39
C ASP A 369 -28.53 -15.08 -30.85
N GLU A 370 -28.69 -14.93 -29.53
CA GLU A 370 -29.97 -14.59 -28.91
C GLU A 370 -30.45 -13.19 -29.29
N ASN A 371 -29.58 -12.18 -29.19
CA ASN A 371 -29.90 -10.81 -29.61
C ASN A 371 -30.28 -10.74 -31.10
N ASP A 372 -29.62 -11.51 -31.96
CA ASP A 372 -29.95 -11.57 -33.39
C ASP A 372 -31.30 -12.22 -33.64
N ARG A 373 -31.71 -13.21 -32.84
CA ARG A 373 -33.06 -13.77 -32.88
C ARG A 373 -34.10 -12.74 -32.44
N GLU A 374 -33.89 -12.07 -31.31
CA GLU A 374 -34.78 -11.01 -30.81
C GLU A 374 -34.93 -9.88 -31.84
N ARG A 375 -33.84 -9.44 -32.48
CA ARG A 375 -33.87 -8.43 -33.55
C ARG A 375 -34.72 -8.86 -34.75
N LYS A 376 -34.62 -10.13 -35.15
CA LYS A 376 -35.43 -10.67 -36.25
C LYS A 376 -36.91 -10.72 -35.90
N GLU A 377 -37.25 -11.10 -34.67
CA GLU A 377 -38.64 -11.07 -34.19
C GLU A 377 -39.21 -9.65 -34.14
N ILE A 378 -38.45 -8.68 -33.63
CA ILE A 378 -38.84 -7.28 -33.61
C ILE A 378 -39.08 -6.76 -35.04
N CYS A 379 -38.24 -7.14 -36.01
CA CYS A 379 -38.44 -6.76 -37.41
C CYS A 379 -39.75 -7.32 -37.97
N LYS A 380 -40.07 -8.58 -37.71
CA LYS A 380 -41.34 -9.19 -38.13
C LYS A 380 -42.55 -8.48 -37.51
N LEU A 381 -42.52 -8.25 -36.19
CA LEU A 381 -43.60 -7.53 -35.50
C LEU A 381 -43.78 -6.11 -36.05
N ARG A 382 -42.69 -5.44 -36.42
CA ARG A 382 -42.73 -4.11 -37.04
C ARG A 382 -43.41 -4.14 -38.42
N GLU A 383 -43.15 -5.16 -39.23
CA GLU A 383 -43.80 -5.36 -40.53
C GLU A 383 -45.30 -5.65 -40.36
N GLU A 384 -45.68 -6.50 -39.39
CA GLU A 384 -47.07 -6.79 -39.06
C GLU A 384 -47.83 -5.54 -38.60
N ILE A 385 -47.24 -4.75 -37.69
CA ILE A 385 -47.82 -3.48 -37.24
C ILE A 385 -48.00 -2.51 -38.42
N PHE A 386 -47.02 -2.44 -39.31
CA PHE A 386 -47.10 -1.57 -40.48
C PHE A 386 -48.26 -1.98 -41.42
N PHE A 387 -48.45 -3.29 -41.61
CA PHE A 387 -49.56 -3.83 -42.39
C PHE A 387 -50.92 -3.50 -41.76
N GLU A 388 -51.08 -3.73 -40.46
CA GLU A 388 -52.31 -3.40 -39.73
C GLU A 388 -52.60 -1.88 -39.73
N GLN A 389 -51.58 -1.03 -39.56
CA GLN A 389 -51.75 0.42 -39.68
C GLN A 389 -52.25 0.84 -41.06
N LYS A 390 -51.75 0.21 -42.13
CA LYS A 390 -52.21 0.49 -43.49
C LYS A 390 -53.68 0.09 -43.66
N LYS A 391 -54.05 -1.10 -43.20
CA LYS A 391 -55.43 -1.61 -43.24
C LYS A 391 -56.41 -0.71 -42.48
N LEU A 392 -56.05 -0.32 -41.26
CA LEU A 392 -56.85 0.63 -40.44
C LEU A 392 -57.05 1.96 -41.17
N LYS A 393 -56.03 2.46 -41.86
CA LYS A 393 -56.11 3.72 -42.63
C LYS A 393 -57.07 3.60 -43.82
N GLU A 394 -57.08 2.46 -44.51
CA GLU A 394 -58.02 2.16 -45.59
C GLU A 394 -59.47 2.06 -45.06
N GLU A 395 -59.68 1.36 -43.94
CA GLU A 395 -60.99 1.28 -43.28
C GLU A 395 -61.50 2.66 -42.85
N GLN A 396 -60.61 3.50 -42.29
CA GLN A 396 -60.94 4.86 -41.87
C GLN A 396 -61.39 5.72 -43.07
N GLN A 397 -60.70 5.62 -44.22
CA GLN A 397 -61.11 6.30 -45.46
C GLN A 397 -62.48 5.83 -45.98
N ILE A 398 -62.78 4.54 -45.86
CA ILE A 398 -64.09 3.98 -46.25
C ILE A 398 -65.20 4.54 -45.36
N VAL A 399 -64.97 4.59 -44.03
CA VAL A 399 -65.92 5.17 -43.08
C VAL A 399 -66.13 6.65 -43.36
N GLU A 400 -65.06 7.41 -43.60
CA GLU A 400 -65.12 8.84 -43.96
C GLU A 400 -66.01 9.08 -45.19
N LYS A 401 -65.82 8.30 -46.26
CA LYS A 401 -66.64 8.37 -47.48
C LYS A 401 -68.11 8.06 -47.20
N ARG A 402 -68.41 7.02 -46.42
CA ARG A 402 -69.78 6.69 -46.03
C ARG A 402 -70.42 7.81 -45.24
N ASN A 403 -69.67 8.41 -44.32
CA ASN A 403 -70.14 9.52 -43.50
C ASN A 403 -70.47 10.75 -44.36
N GLN A 404 -69.60 11.08 -45.33
CA GLN A 404 -69.85 12.15 -46.31
C GLN A 404 -71.10 11.88 -47.16
N GLN A 405 -71.31 10.65 -47.63
CA GLN A 405 -72.53 10.27 -48.35
C GLN A 405 -73.79 10.45 -47.48
N LEU A 406 -73.73 10.01 -46.22
CA LEU A 406 -74.83 10.16 -45.26
C LEU A 406 -75.18 11.64 -45.04
N ILE A 407 -74.16 12.49 -44.85
CA ILE A 407 -74.34 13.95 -44.74
C ILE A 407 -75.00 14.53 -46.00
N SER A 408 -74.55 14.12 -47.18
CA SER A 408 -75.14 14.57 -48.45
C SER A 408 -76.61 14.16 -48.59
N ILE A 409 -76.96 12.94 -48.20
CA ILE A 409 -78.35 12.45 -48.20
C ILE A 409 -79.19 13.26 -47.21
N MET A 410 -78.70 13.48 -45.99
CA MET A 410 -79.39 14.30 -44.99
C MET A 410 -79.60 15.76 -45.44
N GLN A 411 -78.68 16.32 -46.22
CA GLN A 411 -78.84 17.65 -46.81
C GLN A 411 -79.92 17.68 -47.89
N GLN A 412 -80.03 16.64 -48.72
CA GLN A 412 -81.12 16.52 -49.72
C GLN A 412 -82.50 16.43 -49.06
N PHE A 413 -82.62 15.71 -47.93
CA PHE A 413 -83.88 15.63 -47.17
C PHE A 413 -84.24 16.91 -46.40
N LYS A 414 -83.28 17.82 -46.18
CA LYS A 414 -83.53 19.13 -45.54
C LYS A 414 -84.01 20.21 -46.52
N GLY A 415 -83.89 19.96 -47.82
CA GLY A 415 -84.30 20.88 -48.89
C GLY A 415 -85.64 20.54 -49.56
N ILE A 416 -86.28 19.44 -49.14
CA ILE A 416 -87.67 19.06 -49.44
C ILE A 416 -88.50 19.48 -48.22
#